data_AF-A0A7X3H4S5-F1
#
_entry.id   AF-A0A7X3H4S5-F1
#
_cell.length_a   1.000
_cell.length_b   1.000
_cell.length_c   1.000
_cell.angle_alpha   90.00
_cell.angle_beta   90.00
_cell.angle_gamma   90.00
#
_symmetry.space_group_name_H-M   'P 1'
#
loop_
_entity.id
_entity.type
_entity.pdbx_description
1 polymer ?
#
loop_
_entity_poly.entity_id
_entity_poly.type
_entity_poly.pdbx_seq_one_letter_code
_entity_poly.pdbx_strand_id
1 'polypeptide(L)'
;MRSTCACSSGRACGPTPCTSLIATPISQTRFDGAGAARPAPPAANAAPAGTDNPPPTGYHGGVFHWTTPMPEYLDDDFSGEKSKSQVKRELQALQDLGERLTTLKPDMQDKLPLTDALRKALVEAPKHKAHIARKRHLQYIGKLMREQDVEAIVAMVDQVDNTTREYNERFHSLERWRDRLIAGDDETLEAFVADYPDTDRQHLRGLIRHAQHEAARNKPPAAARKVFKYIRELDEIQRGLR
;
A
#
# COMPACT_ATOMS: atom_id res chain seq x y z
N MET A 1 -6.64 -5.51 89.35
CA MET A 1 -6.19 -4.10 89.47
C MET A 1 -5.76 -3.64 88.08
N ARG A 2 -6.66 -3.02 87.31
CA ARG A 2 -6.60 -1.59 86.90
C ARG A 2 -5.19 -1.16 86.48
N SER A 3 -4.90 -1.02 85.18
CA SER A 3 -5.17 0.24 84.48
C SER A 3 -4.87 0.11 82.98
N THR A 4 -5.86 0.54 82.22
CA THR A 4 -5.95 0.71 80.76
C THR A 4 -5.11 1.89 80.27
N CYS A 5 -4.63 1.82 79.02
CA CYS A 5 -4.62 3.00 78.15
C CYS A 5 -4.91 2.58 76.71
N ALA A 6 -6.12 2.91 76.27
CA ALA A 6 -6.63 2.78 74.92
C ALA A 6 -6.23 4.02 74.10
N CYS A 7 -5.91 3.84 72.83
CA CYS A 7 -5.81 4.94 71.86
C CYS A 7 -6.98 4.79 70.89
N SER A 8 -8.01 5.62 71.07
CA SER A 8 -9.18 5.72 70.20
C SER A 8 -9.30 7.11 69.59
N SER A 9 -9.52 7.12 68.27
CA SER A 9 -10.38 8.03 67.50
C SER A 9 -10.08 9.55 67.42
N GLY A 10 -10.23 10.11 66.22
CA GLY A 10 -10.78 11.47 66.09
C GLY A 10 -10.39 12.22 64.81
N ARG A 11 -11.36 12.45 63.94
CA ARG A 11 -11.29 13.19 62.66
C ARG A 11 -11.37 14.72 62.86
N ALA A 12 -10.88 15.49 61.88
CA ALA A 12 -11.43 16.78 61.42
C ALA A 12 -10.91 17.03 59.98
N CYS A 13 -11.77 17.05 58.94
CA CYS A 13 -12.54 18.18 58.40
C CYS A 13 -11.68 19.24 57.67
N GLY A 14 -12.01 19.49 56.39
CA GLY A 14 -11.30 20.35 55.43
C GLY A 14 -11.39 21.87 55.71
N PRO A 15 -10.93 22.72 54.77
CA PRO A 15 -11.82 23.13 53.68
C PRO A 15 -11.16 23.34 52.29
N THR A 16 -11.95 23.15 51.24
CA THR A 16 -11.77 23.78 49.91
C THR A 16 -12.10 25.28 49.97
N PRO A 17 -11.42 26.12 49.16
CA PRO A 17 -12.09 26.69 47.99
C PRO A 17 -11.19 26.62 46.74
N CYS A 18 -11.70 26.21 45.57
CA CYS A 18 -12.42 27.02 44.58
C CYS A 18 -11.63 28.22 44.04
N THR A 19 -11.27 28.12 42.75
CA THR A 19 -11.28 29.17 41.71
C THR A 19 -9.94 29.49 41.01
N SER A 20 -10.05 29.53 39.69
CA SER A 20 -9.24 30.20 38.65
C SER A 20 -8.33 29.29 37.82
N LEU A 21 -8.77 28.92 36.61
CA LEU A 21 -8.60 29.69 35.35
C LEU A 21 -7.12 29.68 34.92
N ILE A 22 -6.75 28.73 34.06
CA ILE A 22 -6.68 28.85 32.58
C ILE A 22 -5.54 29.77 32.12
N ALA A 23 -4.77 29.24 31.16
CA ALA A 23 -3.91 29.90 30.17
C ALA A 23 -2.40 29.69 30.38
N THR A 24 -1.88 28.58 29.85
CA THR A 24 -0.46 28.46 29.49
C THR A 24 -0.30 28.97 28.05
N PRO A 25 0.62 29.91 27.77
CA PRO A 25 0.71 30.56 26.47
C PRO A 25 1.24 29.62 25.38
N ILE A 26 0.44 29.48 24.33
CA ILE A 26 0.84 28.94 23.03
C ILE A 26 1.88 29.89 22.44
N SER A 27 3.11 29.41 22.24
CA SER A 27 4.14 30.12 21.50
C SER A 27 3.67 30.30 20.05
N GLN A 28 3.17 31.50 19.76
CA GLN A 28 2.89 32.00 18.42
C GLN A 28 4.23 32.23 17.71
N THR A 29 4.62 31.31 16.83
CA THR A 29 5.47 31.68 15.70
C THR A 29 4.63 32.55 14.76
N ARG A 30 4.86 33.86 14.83
CA ARG A 30 4.47 34.83 13.79
C ARG A 30 5.01 34.34 12.45
N PHE A 31 4.12 33.85 11.59
CA PHE A 31 4.31 33.96 10.16
C PHE A 31 3.67 35.30 9.77
N ASP A 32 4.52 36.33 9.64
CA ASP A 32 4.10 37.59 9.02
C ASP A 32 3.74 37.29 7.57
N GLY A 33 2.44 37.15 7.33
CA GLY A 33 1.84 37.17 6.00
C GLY A 33 1.94 38.57 5.44
N ALA A 34 3.13 38.94 4.97
CA ALA A 34 3.30 40.07 4.07
C ALA A 34 2.51 39.76 2.79
N GLY A 35 1.39 40.47 2.61
CA GLY A 35 0.68 40.57 1.35
C GLY A 35 1.61 41.20 0.31
N ALA A 36 2.40 40.37 -0.36
CA ALA A 36 3.08 40.75 -1.58
C ALA A 36 2.01 40.94 -2.66
N ALA A 37 1.60 42.19 -2.86
CA ALA A 37 0.92 42.64 -4.06
C ALA A 37 1.70 42.11 -5.27
N ARG A 38 1.04 41.29 -6.09
CA ARG A 38 1.57 40.89 -7.38
C ARG A 38 1.85 42.16 -8.19
N PRO A 39 3.06 42.35 -8.74
CA PRO A 39 3.28 43.45 -9.67
C PRO A 39 2.38 43.23 -10.89
N ALA A 40 1.65 44.28 -11.26
CA ALA A 40 0.92 44.35 -12.51
C ALA A 40 1.86 44.05 -13.69
N PRO A 41 1.42 43.29 -14.71
CA PRO A 41 2.23 43.09 -15.90
C PRO A 41 2.51 44.43 -16.59
N PRO A 42 3.72 44.67 -17.13
CA PRO A 42 3.99 45.88 -17.87
C PRO A 42 3.09 45.94 -19.10
N ALA A 43 2.53 47.13 -19.34
CA ALA A 43 1.76 47.44 -20.53
C ALA A 43 2.58 47.06 -21.78
N ALA A 44 2.13 46.04 -22.49
CA ALA A 44 2.64 45.71 -23.80
C ALA A 44 2.30 46.87 -24.74
N ASN A 45 3.35 47.52 -25.25
CA ASN A 45 3.27 48.55 -26.24
C ASN A 45 2.46 48.08 -27.44
N ALA A 46 1.47 48.89 -27.83
CA ALA A 46 0.81 48.82 -29.10
C ALA A 46 1.84 49.05 -30.22
N ALA A 47 2.09 48.02 -31.02
CA ALA A 47 2.73 48.14 -32.33
C ALA A 47 1.67 47.92 -33.43
N PRO A 48 1.77 48.64 -34.55
CA PRO A 48 0.65 48.92 -35.43
C PRO A 48 0.25 47.74 -36.31
N ALA A 49 -1.04 47.76 -36.69
CA ALA A 49 -1.65 46.90 -37.67
C ALA A 49 -0.83 46.84 -38.98
N GLY A 50 -0.07 45.76 -39.14
CA GLY A 50 0.44 45.28 -40.41
C GLY A 50 -0.44 44.13 -40.87
N THR A 51 -1.27 44.43 -41.87
CA THR A 51 -1.90 43.41 -42.73
C THR A 51 -0.81 42.58 -43.38
N ASP A 52 -0.89 41.26 -43.25
CA ASP A 52 -0.42 40.26 -44.24
C ASP A 52 -0.81 38.88 -43.71
N ASN A 53 -2.12 38.64 -43.61
CA ASN A 53 -2.62 37.28 -43.47
C ASN A 53 -2.61 36.70 -44.90
N PRO A 54 -1.76 35.73 -45.24
CA PRO A 54 -1.85 35.08 -46.54
C PRO A 54 -3.25 34.49 -46.68
N PRO A 55 -3.88 34.56 -47.87
CA PRO A 55 -5.23 34.05 -48.04
C PRO A 55 -5.28 32.59 -47.60
N PRO A 56 -6.38 32.11 -46.99
CA PRO A 56 -6.53 30.69 -46.73
C PRO A 56 -6.41 30.02 -48.09
N THR A 57 -5.31 29.30 -48.30
CA THR A 57 -5.13 28.46 -49.48
C THR A 57 -6.39 27.63 -49.57
N GLY A 58 -7.15 27.87 -50.64
CA GLY A 58 -8.44 27.25 -50.84
C GLY A 58 -8.31 25.76 -50.62
N TYR A 59 -9.02 25.25 -49.62
CA TYR A 59 -9.50 23.88 -49.62
C TYR A 59 -10.54 23.79 -50.73
N HIS A 60 -10.06 23.85 -51.98
CA HIS A 60 -10.82 23.41 -53.12
C HIS A 60 -10.98 21.91 -52.95
N GLY A 61 -12.22 21.44 -52.96
CA GLY A 61 -12.61 20.06 -52.73
C GLY A 61 -11.92 19.07 -53.66
N GLY A 62 -10.71 18.66 -53.29
CA GLY A 62 -10.14 17.40 -53.70
C GLY A 62 -10.80 16.31 -52.86
N VAL A 63 -11.83 15.69 -53.43
CA VAL A 63 -12.26 14.36 -53.00
C VAL A 63 -11.00 13.49 -53.04
N PHE A 64 -10.44 13.17 -51.88
CA PHE A 64 -9.40 12.15 -51.78
C PHE A 64 -10.05 10.83 -52.18
N HIS A 65 -10.00 10.52 -53.46
CA HIS A 65 -10.35 9.21 -53.96
C HIS A 65 -9.25 8.25 -53.49
N TRP A 66 -9.35 7.74 -52.27
CA TRP A 66 -8.69 6.49 -51.92
C TRP A 66 -9.43 5.33 -52.62
N THR A 67 -9.58 5.41 -53.94
CA THR A 67 -10.02 4.28 -54.75
C THR A 67 -8.77 3.53 -55.14
N THR A 68 -8.13 2.93 -54.14
CA THR A 68 -7.36 1.73 -54.39
C THR A 68 -8.38 0.71 -54.88
N PRO A 69 -8.31 0.23 -56.14
CA PRO A 69 -9.14 -0.90 -56.55
C PRO A 69 -8.76 -2.05 -55.65
N MET A 70 -9.70 -2.44 -54.78
CA MET A 70 -9.61 -3.64 -53.95
C MET A 70 -9.23 -4.80 -54.88
N PRO A 71 -8.05 -5.43 -54.71
CA PRO A 71 -7.89 -6.76 -55.25
C PRO A 71 -8.88 -7.62 -54.48
N GLU A 72 -9.96 -8.04 -55.14
CA GLU A 72 -10.78 -9.17 -54.74
C GLU A 72 -9.89 -10.41 -54.69
N TYR A 73 -9.18 -10.65 -53.58
CA TYR A 73 -8.56 -11.94 -53.32
C TYR A 73 -8.48 -12.20 -51.81
N LEU A 74 -9.17 -13.28 -51.43
CA LEU A 74 -9.05 -14.07 -50.19
C LEU A 74 -9.93 -13.64 -49.01
N ASP A 75 -11.22 -13.91 -49.15
CA ASP A 75 -11.96 -14.61 -48.10
C ASP A 75 -11.37 -16.03 -47.97
N ASP A 76 -10.35 -16.23 -47.12
CA ASP A 76 -10.07 -17.55 -46.54
C ASP A 76 -9.29 -17.39 -45.23
N ASP A 77 -9.76 -18.10 -44.20
CA ASP A 77 -9.17 -18.28 -42.87
C ASP A 77 -9.55 -17.30 -41.75
N PHE A 78 -10.83 -17.28 -41.37
CA PHE A 78 -11.29 -16.87 -40.03
C PHE A 78 -10.89 -17.93 -38.99
N SER A 79 -9.58 -18.11 -38.78
CA SER A 79 -9.00 -19.05 -37.81
C SER A 79 -8.52 -18.30 -36.55
N GLY A 80 -9.46 -17.90 -35.68
CA GLY A 80 -9.12 -17.58 -34.27
C GLY A 80 -8.14 -16.42 -34.05
N GLU A 81 -8.13 -15.41 -34.92
CA GLU A 81 -7.32 -14.20 -34.72
C GLU A 81 -7.70 -13.51 -33.40
N LYS A 82 -6.77 -13.53 -32.43
CA LYS A 82 -6.91 -12.81 -31.16
C LYS A 82 -7.34 -11.37 -31.42
N SER A 83 -8.40 -10.93 -30.73
CA SER A 83 -8.86 -9.54 -30.83
C SER A 83 -7.69 -8.57 -30.60
N LYS A 84 -7.62 -7.46 -31.34
CA LYS A 84 -6.64 -6.37 -31.09
C LYS A 84 -6.58 -5.97 -29.60
N SER A 85 -7.71 -6.09 -28.90
CA SER A 85 -7.82 -5.88 -27.46
C SER A 85 -7.13 -6.95 -26.60
N GLN A 86 -7.16 -8.21 -27.02
CA GLN A 86 -6.52 -9.35 -26.35
C GLN A 86 -5.01 -9.31 -26.50
N VAL A 87 -4.49 -9.03 -27.70
CA VAL A 87 -3.05 -8.85 -27.94
C VAL A 87 -2.49 -7.74 -27.05
N LYS A 88 -3.22 -6.62 -26.91
CA LYS A 88 -2.82 -5.53 -26.01
C LYS A 88 -2.76 -5.99 -24.55
N ARG A 89 -3.71 -6.81 -24.07
CA ARG A 89 -3.71 -7.34 -22.70
C ARG A 89 -2.54 -8.29 -22.46
N GLU A 90 -2.24 -9.17 -23.41
CA GLU A 90 -1.10 -10.10 -23.33
C GLU A 90 0.24 -9.35 -23.28
N LEU A 91 0.40 -8.32 -24.11
CA LEU A 91 1.59 -7.47 -24.09
C LEU A 91 1.74 -6.70 -22.77
N GLN A 92 0.64 -6.22 -22.21
CA GLN A 92 0.66 -5.55 -20.91
C GLN A 92 1.03 -6.54 -19.80
N ALA A 93 0.46 -7.76 -19.82
CA ALA A 93 0.78 -8.79 -18.84
C ALA A 93 2.27 -9.17 -18.84
N LEU A 94 2.90 -9.27 -20.01
CA LEU A 94 4.36 -9.50 -20.11
C LEU A 94 5.18 -8.34 -19.56
N GLN A 95 4.73 -7.11 -19.76
CA GLN A 95 5.38 -5.93 -19.20
C GLN A 95 5.25 -5.88 -17.68
N ASP A 96 4.06 -6.18 -17.15
CA ASP A 96 3.77 -6.20 -15.71
C ASP A 96 4.57 -7.31 -15.02
N LEU A 97 4.68 -8.49 -15.64
CA LEU A 97 5.55 -9.57 -15.17
C LEU A 97 7.03 -9.14 -15.15
N GLY A 98 7.49 -8.48 -16.22
CA GLY A 98 8.82 -7.90 -16.28
C GLY A 98 9.08 -6.87 -15.19
N GLU A 99 8.10 -6.02 -14.88
CA GLU A 99 8.18 -5.09 -13.75
C GLU A 99 8.25 -5.83 -12.42
N ARG A 100 7.43 -6.88 -12.22
CA ARG A 100 7.46 -7.70 -11.01
C ARG A 100 8.85 -8.29 -10.77
N LEU A 101 9.50 -8.80 -11.81
CA LEU A 101 10.86 -9.34 -11.72
C LEU A 101 11.87 -8.30 -11.21
N THR A 102 11.74 -7.02 -11.57
CA THR A 102 12.64 -5.95 -11.07
C THR A 102 12.52 -5.71 -9.57
N THR A 103 11.41 -6.14 -8.94
CA THR A 103 11.16 -5.98 -7.50
C THR A 103 11.64 -7.17 -6.67
N LEU A 104 11.94 -8.30 -7.30
CA LEU A 104 12.41 -9.50 -6.62
C LEU A 104 13.88 -9.35 -6.19
N LYS A 105 14.26 -10.08 -5.14
CA LYS A 105 15.67 -10.16 -4.69
C LYS A 105 16.55 -10.81 -5.76
N PRO A 106 17.82 -10.39 -5.92
CA PRO A 106 18.73 -10.96 -6.92
C PRO A 106 18.89 -12.47 -6.77
N ASP A 107 19.00 -12.98 -5.54
CA ASP A 107 19.10 -14.42 -5.25
C ASP A 107 17.92 -15.25 -5.80
N MET A 108 16.74 -14.64 -5.92
CA MET A 108 15.56 -15.29 -6.52
C MET A 108 15.55 -15.18 -8.04
N GLN A 109 16.06 -14.07 -8.58
CA GLN A 109 16.25 -13.91 -10.03
C GLN A 109 17.27 -14.92 -10.59
N ASP A 110 18.27 -15.30 -9.79
CA ASP A 110 19.28 -16.30 -10.16
C ASP A 110 18.72 -17.71 -10.32
N LYS A 111 17.67 -18.05 -9.56
CA LYS A 111 16.98 -19.35 -9.63
C LYS A 111 16.06 -19.48 -10.84
N LEU A 112 15.71 -18.38 -11.50
CA LEU A 112 14.81 -18.39 -12.65
C LEU A 112 15.57 -18.77 -13.93
N PRO A 113 14.93 -19.48 -14.88
CA PRO A 113 15.52 -19.81 -16.18
C PRO A 113 15.50 -18.57 -17.10
N LEU A 114 16.34 -17.58 -16.81
CA LEU A 114 16.44 -16.32 -17.56
C LEU A 114 17.60 -16.34 -18.54
N THR A 115 17.38 -15.82 -19.75
CA THR A 115 18.47 -15.50 -20.69
C THR A 115 19.42 -14.43 -20.14
N ASP A 116 20.66 -14.44 -20.63
CA ASP A 116 21.69 -13.45 -20.27
C ASP A 116 21.28 -12.02 -20.58
N ALA A 117 20.53 -11.81 -21.67
CA ALA A 117 20.03 -10.50 -22.07
C ALA A 117 19.06 -9.94 -21.03
N LEU A 118 18.14 -10.77 -20.52
CA LEU A 118 17.18 -10.37 -19.51
C LEU A 118 17.85 -10.14 -18.14
N ARG A 119 18.81 -10.98 -17.75
CA ARG A 119 19.59 -10.77 -16.52
C ARG A 119 20.31 -9.41 -16.53
N LYS A 120 20.97 -9.06 -17.63
CA LYS A 120 21.60 -7.74 -17.78
C LYS A 120 20.59 -6.60 -17.66
N ALA A 121 19.44 -6.73 -18.33
CA ALA A 121 18.39 -5.73 -18.27
C ALA A 121 17.82 -5.55 -16.83
N LEU A 122 17.69 -6.63 -16.05
CA LEU A 122 17.24 -6.55 -14.65
C LEU A 122 18.26 -5.85 -13.74
N VAL A 123 19.56 -6.13 -13.91
CA VAL A 123 20.64 -5.44 -13.17
C VAL A 123 20.71 -3.94 -13.52
N GLU A 124 20.36 -3.57 -14.75
CA GLU A 124 20.34 -2.18 -15.21
C GLU A 124 19.08 -1.42 -14.79
N ALA A 125 17.97 -2.10 -14.51
CA ALA A 125 16.70 -1.49 -14.13
C ALA A 125 16.79 -0.41 -13.02
N PRO A 126 17.50 -0.62 -11.89
CA PRO A 126 17.64 0.40 -10.84
C PRO A 126 18.44 1.64 -11.25
N LYS A 127 19.21 1.60 -12.35
CA LYS A 127 19.97 2.77 -12.86
C LYS A 127 19.03 3.81 -13.49
N HIS A 128 17.88 3.38 -14.00
CA HIS A 128 16.91 4.26 -14.65
C HIS A 128 15.99 4.95 -13.63
N LYS A 129 16.44 6.09 -13.09
CA LYS A 129 15.67 6.87 -12.10
C LYS A 129 14.56 7.74 -12.70
N ALA A 130 14.75 8.23 -13.92
CA ALA A 130 13.77 9.11 -14.57
C ALA A 130 12.55 8.31 -15.04
N HIS A 131 11.34 8.85 -14.81
CA HIS A 131 10.08 8.16 -15.15
C HIS A 131 10.00 7.70 -16.62
N ILE A 132 10.42 8.57 -17.55
CA ILE A 132 10.43 8.25 -18.99
C ILE A 132 11.45 7.14 -19.30
N ALA A 133 12.63 7.18 -18.68
CA ALA A 133 13.67 6.17 -18.87
C ALA A 133 13.22 4.81 -18.31
N ARG A 134 12.65 4.78 -17.09
CA ARG A 134 12.09 3.57 -16.47
C ARG A 134 11.01 2.97 -17.36
N LYS A 135 10.05 3.77 -17.83
CA LYS A 135 8.97 3.29 -18.71
C LYS A 135 9.50 2.64 -19.98
N ARG A 136 10.49 3.26 -20.65
CA ARG A 136 11.13 2.70 -21.85
C ARG A 136 11.89 1.41 -21.54
N HIS A 137 12.58 1.36 -20.40
CA HIS A 137 13.30 0.16 -19.96
C HIS A 137 12.35 -1.01 -19.66
N LEU A 138 11.21 -0.75 -19.02
CA LEU A 138 10.17 -1.76 -18.80
C LEU A 138 9.57 -2.27 -20.12
N GLN A 139 9.41 -1.41 -21.13
CA GLN A 139 8.97 -1.86 -22.47
C GLN A 139 10.03 -2.74 -23.15
N TYR A 140 11.31 -2.42 -22.98
CA TYR A 140 12.41 -3.26 -23.47
C TYR A 140 12.43 -4.63 -22.77
N ILE A 141 12.28 -4.65 -21.43
CA ILE A 141 12.13 -5.89 -20.66
C ILE A 141 10.92 -6.69 -21.17
N GLY A 142 9.75 -6.05 -21.36
CA GLY A 142 8.57 -6.70 -21.92
C GLY A 142 8.78 -7.27 -23.33
N LYS A 143 9.68 -6.69 -24.13
CA LYS A 143 10.08 -7.28 -25.42
C LYS A 143 10.93 -8.55 -25.21
N LEU A 144 11.90 -8.53 -24.29
CA LEU A 144 12.75 -9.68 -23.98
C LEU A 144 11.98 -10.84 -23.34
N MET A 145 10.90 -10.56 -22.61
CA MET A 145 10.03 -11.57 -21.99
C MET A 145 9.37 -12.51 -23.01
N ARG A 146 9.22 -12.10 -24.28
CA ARG A 146 8.65 -12.95 -25.33
C ARG A 146 9.54 -14.12 -25.74
N GLU A 147 10.84 -14.03 -25.47
CA GLU A 147 11.82 -15.05 -25.80
C GLU A 147 12.08 -16.01 -24.62
N GLN A 148 11.39 -15.81 -23.50
CA GLN A 148 11.56 -16.61 -22.28
C GLN A 148 10.47 -17.65 -22.13
N ASP A 149 10.74 -18.62 -21.25
CA ASP A 149 9.71 -19.49 -20.70
C ASP A 149 8.84 -18.72 -19.70
N VAL A 150 7.78 -18.09 -20.21
CA VAL A 150 6.85 -17.27 -19.43
C VAL A 150 6.13 -18.12 -18.37
N GLU A 151 5.80 -19.37 -18.68
CA GLU A 151 5.04 -20.24 -17.79
C GLU A 151 5.86 -20.61 -16.55
N ALA A 152 7.13 -20.99 -16.73
CA ALA A 152 8.03 -21.27 -15.62
C ALA A 152 8.26 -20.04 -14.71
N ILE A 153 8.38 -18.85 -15.33
CA ILE A 153 8.56 -17.61 -14.58
C ILE A 153 7.29 -17.27 -13.78
N VAL A 154 6.11 -17.35 -14.40
CA VAL A 154 4.83 -17.08 -13.72
C VAL A 154 4.64 -18.03 -12.55
N ALA A 155 4.85 -19.34 -12.73
CA ALA A 155 4.69 -20.32 -11.66
C ALA A 155 5.58 -20.00 -10.43
N MET A 156 6.82 -19.58 -10.66
CA MET A 156 7.75 -19.21 -9.59
C MET A 156 7.36 -17.89 -8.91
N VAL A 157 6.93 -16.89 -9.68
CA VAL A 157 6.44 -15.61 -9.13
C VAL A 157 5.19 -15.84 -8.30
N ASP A 158 4.25 -16.65 -8.79
CA ASP A 158 3.01 -16.99 -8.09
C ASP A 158 3.29 -17.73 -6.78
N GLN A 159 4.28 -18.61 -6.71
CA GLN A 159 4.67 -19.25 -5.45
C GLN A 159 5.11 -18.21 -4.41
N VAL A 160 5.94 -17.24 -4.80
CA VAL A 160 6.40 -16.17 -3.90
C VAL A 160 5.23 -15.28 -3.48
N ASP A 161 4.36 -14.93 -4.42
CA ASP A 161 3.23 -14.05 -4.17
C ASP A 161 2.17 -14.72 -3.32
N ASN A 162 1.93 -16.02 -3.49
CA ASN A 162 1.04 -16.81 -2.66
C ASN A 162 1.53 -16.87 -1.21
N THR A 163 2.82 -17.11 -0.96
CA THR A 163 3.34 -17.11 0.43
C THR A 163 3.15 -15.75 1.11
N THR A 164 3.32 -14.66 0.35
CA THR A 164 3.09 -13.29 0.86
C THR A 164 1.62 -13.04 1.11
N ARG A 165 0.74 -13.49 0.21
CA ARG A 165 -0.72 -13.36 0.34
C ARG A 165 -1.23 -14.12 1.55
N GLU A 166 -0.82 -15.38 1.70
CA GLU A 166 -1.15 -16.21 2.86
C GLU A 166 -0.68 -15.56 4.16
N TYR A 167 0.53 -15.01 4.20
CA TYR A 167 1.03 -14.28 5.36
C TYR A 167 0.16 -13.05 5.68
N ASN A 168 -0.23 -12.26 4.67
CA ASN A 168 -1.07 -11.08 4.87
C ASN A 168 -2.50 -11.44 5.30
N GLU A 169 -3.11 -12.45 4.69
CA GLU A 169 -4.43 -12.96 5.07
C GLU A 169 -4.43 -13.45 6.52
N ARG A 170 -3.37 -14.17 6.93
CA ARG A 170 -3.15 -14.60 8.32
C ARG A 170 -2.98 -13.41 9.24
N PHE A 171 -2.15 -12.45 8.88
CA PHE A 171 -1.92 -11.24 9.66
C PHE A 171 -3.24 -10.51 9.94
N HIS A 172 -4.06 -10.29 8.91
CA HIS A 172 -5.37 -9.66 9.07
C HIS A 172 -6.37 -10.53 9.85
N SER A 173 -6.28 -11.86 9.74
CA SER A 173 -7.07 -12.77 10.58
C SER A 173 -6.74 -12.59 12.07
N LEU A 174 -5.45 -12.52 12.40
CA LEU A 174 -4.99 -12.27 13.76
C LEU A 174 -5.37 -10.87 14.27
N GLU A 175 -5.37 -9.86 13.39
CA GLU A 175 -5.87 -8.52 13.75
C GLU A 175 -7.36 -8.54 14.10
N ARG A 176 -8.18 -9.23 13.30
CA ARG A 176 -9.62 -9.41 13.61
C ARG A 176 -9.81 -10.14 14.92
N TRP A 177 -9.01 -11.17 15.19
CA TRP A 177 -9.04 -11.90 16.47
C TRP A 177 -8.67 -11.02 17.65
N ARG A 178 -7.61 -10.20 17.54
CA ARG A 178 -7.23 -9.22 18.56
C ARG A 178 -8.40 -8.29 18.88
N ASP A 179 -9.00 -7.70 17.85
CA ASP A 179 -10.08 -6.73 18.04
C ASP A 179 -11.32 -7.40 18.64
N ARG A 180 -11.64 -8.61 18.20
CA ARG A 180 -12.72 -9.44 18.76
C ARG A 180 -12.48 -9.77 20.24
N LEU A 181 -11.26 -10.16 20.61
CA LEU A 181 -10.90 -10.50 21.99
C LEU A 181 -10.95 -9.27 22.93
N ILE A 182 -10.60 -8.08 22.42
CA ILE A 182 -10.65 -6.85 23.22
C ILE A 182 -12.10 -6.37 23.39
N ALA A 183 -12.92 -6.44 22.34
CA ALA A 183 -14.30 -5.99 22.37
C ALA A 183 -15.27 -6.99 23.04
N GLY A 184 -14.94 -8.29 23.00
CA GLY A 184 -15.75 -9.37 23.53
C GLY A 184 -15.50 -9.71 25.00
N ASP A 185 -15.91 -10.92 25.34
CA ASP A 185 -15.96 -11.47 26.69
C ASP A 185 -15.31 -12.88 26.76
N ASP A 186 -15.63 -13.63 27.82
CA ASP A 186 -15.04 -14.95 28.07
C ASP A 186 -15.43 -15.98 27.00
N GLU A 187 -16.61 -15.85 26.39
CA GLU A 187 -17.06 -16.75 25.31
C GLU A 187 -16.16 -16.61 24.07
N THR A 188 -15.71 -15.38 23.78
CA THR A 188 -14.77 -15.12 22.69
C THR A 188 -13.39 -15.70 22.96
N LEU A 189 -12.97 -15.70 24.23
CA LEU A 189 -11.72 -16.32 24.66
C LEU A 189 -11.79 -17.85 24.49
N GLU A 190 -12.88 -18.49 24.89
CA GLU A 190 -13.07 -19.93 24.71
C GLU A 190 -13.10 -20.32 23.23
N ALA A 191 -13.73 -19.51 22.37
CA ALA A 191 -13.70 -19.72 20.92
C ALA A 191 -12.27 -19.66 20.34
N PHE A 192 -11.43 -18.73 20.82
CA PHE A 192 -10.03 -18.66 20.40
C PHE A 192 -9.21 -19.86 20.90
N VAL A 193 -9.44 -20.31 22.13
CA VAL A 193 -8.74 -21.46 22.72
C VAL A 193 -9.14 -22.77 22.04
N ALA A 194 -10.36 -22.87 21.51
CA ALA A 194 -10.78 -24.00 20.68
C ALA A 194 -9.96 -24.11 19.38
N ASP A 195 -9.64 -22.98 18.75
CA ASP A 195 -8.81 -22.92 17.54
C ASP A 195 -7.31 -23.08 17.84
N TYR A 196 -6.86 -22.62 19.02
CA TYR A 196 -5.47 -22.64 19.48
C TYR A 196 -5.35 -23.29 20.88
N PRO A 197 -5.25 -24.64 20.97
CA PRO A 197 -5.30 -25.37 22.24
C PRO A 197 -4.08 -25.13 23.15
N ASP A 198 -2.94 -24.74 22.59
CA ASP A 198 -1.70 -24.46 23.33
C ASP A 198 -1.70 -23.10 24.06
N THR A 199 -2.83 -22.37 24.01
CA THR A 199 -2.97 -21.04 24.61
C THR A 199 -3.00 -21.11 26.14
N ASP A 200 -2.11 -20.37 26.81
CA ASP A 200 -2.29 -20.06 28.24
C ASP A 200 -3.48 -19.11 28.44
N ARG A 201 -4.61 -19.70 28.84
CA ARG A 201 -5.88 -19.01 29.13
C ARG A 201 -5.72 -17.88 30.15
N GLN A 202 -4.97 -18.11 31.23
CA GLN A 202 -4.85 -17.13 32.31
C GLN A 202 -4.00 -15.94 31.85
N HIS A 203 -2.92 -16.20 31.12
CA HIS A 203 -2.08 -15.16 30.56
C HIS A 203 -2.85 -14.27 29.57
N LEU A 204 -3.53 -14.89 28.59
CA LEU A 204 -4.30 -14.16 27.57
C LEU A 204 -5.42 -13.32 28.21
N ARG A 205 -6.14 -13.87 29.18
CA ARG A 205 -7.20 -13.15 29.92
C ARG A 205 -6.66 -11.93 30.66
N GLY A 206 -5.47 -12.03 31.24
CA GLY A 206 -4.77 -10.89 31.86
C GLY A 206 -4.46 -9.79 30.84
N LEU A 207 -3.90 -10.16 29.69
CA LEU A 207 -3.58 -9.21 28.61
C LEU A 207 -4.83 -8.50 28.07
N ILE A 208 -5.94 -9.23 27.88
CA ILE A 208 -7.22 -8.66 27.41
C ILE A 208 -7.75 -7.62 28.40
N ARG A 209 -7.78 -7.93 29.70
CA ARG A 209 -8.24 -6.96 30.73
C ARG A 209 -7.39 -5.69 30.72
N HIS A 210 -6.08 -5.81 30.56
CA HIS A 210 -5.20 -4.65 30.43
C HIS A 210 -5.51 -3.82 29.16
N ALA A 211 -5.75 -4.48 28.04
CA ALA A 211 -6.12 -3.82 26.79
C ALA A 211 -7.47 -3.09 26.89
N GLN A 212 -8.48 -3.72 27.50
CA GLN A 212 -9.78 -3.09 27.78
C GLN A 212 -9.66 -1.88 28.71
N HIS A 213 -8.82 -1.98 29.75
CA HIS A 213 -8.57 -0.90 30.71
C HIS A 213 -7.86 0.31 30.10
N GLU A 214 -6.93 0.06 29.17
CA GLU A 214 -6.26 1.10 28.37
C GLU A 214 -7.22 1.75 27.37
N ALA A 215 -8.03 0.95 26.66
CA ALA A 215 -9.03 1.43 25.72
C ALA A 215 -10.08 2.32 26.41
N ALA A 216 -10.59 1.90 27.58
CA ALA A 216 -11.54 2.68 28.37
C ALA A 216 -10.98 4.03 28.87
N ARG A 217 -9.64 4.17 28.94
CA ARG A 217 -8.96 5.40 29.38
C ARG A 217 -8.40 6.22 28.22
N ASN A 218 -8.69 5.87 26.97
CA ASN A 218 -8.11 6.50 25.78
C ASN A 218 -6.57 6.60 25.83
N LYS A 219 -5.92 5.59 26.43
CA LYS A 219 -4.46 5.52 26.49
C LYS A 219 -3.90 4.92 25.19
N PRO A 220 -2.61 5.15 24.88
CA PRO A 220 -1.96 4.47 23.77
C PRO A 220 -2.13 2.94 23.90
N PRO A 221 -2.49 2.21 22.81
CA PRO A 221 -2.87 0.80 22.87
C PRO A 221 -1.65 -0.13 22.96
N ALA A 222 -0.90 -0.03 24.06
CA ALA A 222 0.31 -0.82 24.29
C ALA A 222 -0.04 -2.27 24.62
N ALA A 223 -1.07 -2.51 25.44
CA ALA A 223 -1.54 -3.84 25.78
C ALA A 223 -2.19 -4.55 24.58
N ALA A 224 -2.91 -3.85 23.70
CA ALA A 224 -3.44 -4.44 22.47
C ALA A 224 -2.34 -4.98 21.54
N ARG A 225 -1.20 -4.28 21.46
CA ARG A 225 0.00 -4.76 20.73
C ARG A 225 0.58 -6.01 21.37
N LYS A 226 0.55 -6.13 22.71
CA LYS A 226 0.99 -7.34 23.43
C LYS A 226 0.07 -8.53 23.15
N VAL A 227 -1.26 -8.32 23.14
CA VAL A 227 -2.23 -9.35 22.74
C VAL A 227 -1.89 -9.84 21.33
N PHE A 228 -1.72 -8.93 20.37
CA PHE A 228 -1.37 -9.29 18.98
C PHE A 228 -0.06 -10.09 18.89
N LYS A 229 0.97 -9.66 19.62
CA LYS A 229 2.26 -10.36 19.63
C LYS A 229 2.11 -11.80 20.14
N TYR A 230 1.37 -11.98 21.23
CA TYR A 230 1.17 -13.29 21.84
C TYR A 230 0.35 -14.23 20.94
N ILE A 231 -0.78 -13.79 20.38
CA ILE A 231 -1.58 -14.63 19.47
C ILE A 231 -0.81 -14.97 18.17
N ARG A 232 0.06 -14.07 17.71
CA ARG A 232 0.94 -14.33 16.57
C ARG A 232 1.98 -15.41 16.89
N GLU A 233 2.57 -15.37 18.08
CA GLU A 233 3.50 -16.41 18.54
C GLU A 233 2.82 -17.78 18.61
N LEU A 234 1.55 -17.84 19.02
CA LEU A 234 0.77 -19.08 19.03
C LEU A 234 0.47 -19.61 17.62
N ASP A 235 0.09 -18.75 16.66
CA ASP A 235 -0.10 -19.14 15.25
C ASP A 235 1.21 -19.61 14.58
N GLU A 236 2.34 -19.00 14.95
CA GLU A 236 3.67 -19.45 14.52
C GLU A 236 4.00 -20.87 15.06
N ILE A 237 3.71 -21.13 16.34
CA ILE A 237 3.94 -22.43 17.00
C ILE A 237 3.05 -23.51 16.41
N GLN A 238 1.74 -23.27 16.28
CA GLN A 238 0.78 -24.25 15.77
C GLN A 238 1.14 -24.73 14.35
N ARG A 239 1.72 -23.85 13.55
CA ARG A 239 2.11 -24.15 12.16
C ARG A 239 3.55 -24.63 12.03
N GLY A 240 4.32 -24.68 13.12
CA GLY A 240 5.72 -25.13 13.12
C GLY A 240 6.67 -24.20 12.37
N LEU A 241 6.36 -22.89 12.30
CA LEU A 241 7.28 -21.89 11.72
C LEU A 241 8.38 -21.46 12.70
N ARG A 242 8.39 -21.99 13.92
CA ARG A 242 9.29 -21.61 15.00
C ARG A 242 9.72 -22.81 15.85
#